data_AF-A0A0R1VFJ0-F1
#
_entry.id   AF-A0A0R1VFJ0-F1
#
_cell.length_a   1.000
_cell.length_b   1.000
_cell.length_c   1.000
_cell.angle_alpha   90.00
_cell.angle_beta   90.00
_cell.angle_gamma   90.00
#
_symmetry.space_group_name_H-M   'P 1'
#
loop_
_entity.id
_entity.type
_entity.pdbx_description
1 polymer ?
#
loop_
_entity_poly.entity_id
_entity_poly.type
_entity_poly.pdbx_seq_one_letter_code
_entity_poly.pdbx_strand_id
1 'polypeptide(L)'
;MPGFCYAFIKRIFRGITMKNKKKYNWFWPTLALVAVISPFLIQVLMTSLLANVPGGSNDGWLGFWGGYLGAIISIVGVYQAIKVQHQDNKDEIVASNRPFLSCITQYGVKVNDWVYHSSTSIDFDRFYGNFFRLENLSTRPAVNIIFAVFEEGTGRIVDVIIIPSLVQKAVLVSYRYPKREEFKKEKIEIVYKTVDENFGRFTQTFSNNETLKIPKTTWGENAKKEYNKLKAVFNKHNLDHQNHPFEIWHQNFSIFSPGDVKYYDRVHHDMIKKKYHDLFDDDKNSGNEDEPKK
;
A
#
# COMPACT_ATOMS: atom_id res chain seq x y z
N MET A 1 6.75 47.28 -18.40
CA MET A 1 7.13 46.14 -17.53
C MET A 1 6.81 46.44 -16.04
N PRO A 2 5.58 46.15 -15.55
CA PRO A 2 5.40 45.91 -14.11
C PRO A 2 4.41 44.77 -13.76
N GLY A 3 4.11 43.85 -14.67
CA GLY A 3 3.10 42.78 -14.44
C GLY A 3 3.65 41.44 -13.91
N PHE A 4 4.95 41.17 -14.10
CA PHE A 4 5.50 39.83 -13.85
C PHE A 4 5.87 39.56 -12.39
N CYS A 5 6.20 40.61 -11.62
CA CYS A 5 6.60 40.48 -10.22
C CYS A 5 5.39 40.21 -9.30
N TYR A 6 4.22 40.77 -9.62
CA TYR A 6 3.01 40.62 -8.80
C TYR A 6 2.38 39.21 -8.90
N ALA A 7 2.47 38.57 -10.08
CA ALA A 7 1.95 37.22 -10.29
C ALA A 7 2.81 36.13 -9.63
N PHE A 8 4.15 36.33 -9.57
CA PHE A 8 5.08 35.37 -8.97
C PHE A 8 5.01 35.39 -7.43
N ILE A 9 4.91 36.57 -6.82
CA ILE A 9 4.74 36.72 -5.36
C ILE A 9 3.39 36.19 -4.88
N LYS A 10 2.31 36.39 -5.66
CA LYS A 10 0.96 35.88 -5.33
C LYS A 10 0.85 34.34 -5.43
N ARG A 11 1.72 33.69 -6.22
CA ARG A 11 1.76 32.23 -6.38
C ARG A 11 2.60 31.54 -5.28
N ILE A 12 3.60 32.21 -4.73
CA ILE A 12 4.37 31.73 -3.56
C ILE A 12 3.55 31.88 -2.26
N PHE A 13 2.78 32.97 -2.11
CA PHE A 13 1.99 33.20 -0.89
C PHE A 13 0.69 32.37 -0.77
N ARG A 14 0.23 31.72 -1.85
CA ARG A 14 -0.91 30.78 -1.79
C ARG A 14 -0.54 29.39 -1.25
N GLY A 15 0.75 29.10 -1.06
CA GLY A 15 1.25 27.76 -0.70
C GLY A 15 1.39 27.46 0.80
N ILE A 16 1.23 28.43 1.70
CA ILE A 16 1.47 28.21 3.14
C ILE A 16 0.42 28.93 3.97
N THR A 17 -0.78 28.36 4.06
CA THR A 17 -1.69 28.61 5.20
C THR A 17 -2.81 27.57 5.24
N MET A 18 -2.41 26.34 5.57
CA MET A 18 -3.31 25.41 6.26
C MET A 18 -2.83 25.33 7.72
N LYS A 19 -2.95 26.44 8.45
CA LYS A 19 -3.01 26.37 9.91
C LYS A 19 -4.32 25.67 10.23
N ASN A 20 -4.23 24.39 10.60
CA ASN A 20 -5.27 23.68 11.31
C ASN A 20 -5.81 24.60 12.42
N LYS A 21 -6.98 25.20 12.21
CA LYS A 21 -7.69 25.89 13.28
C LYS A 21 -8.07 24.81 14.27
N LYS A 22 -7.24 24.60 15.30
CA LYS A 22 -7.62 23.79 16.46
C LYS A 22 -8.94 24.36 16.95
N LYS A 23 -10.03 23.63 16.74
CA LYS A 23 -11.36 23.98 17.25
C LYS A 23 -11.19 24.03 18.77
N TYR A 24 -11.15 25.24 19.33
CA TYR A 24 -10.93 25.43 20.76
C TYR A 24 -12.15 24.83 21.49
N ASN A 25 -11.92 23.73 22.22
CA ASN A 25 -12.99 23.00 22.85
C ASN A 25 -13.41 23.73 24.14
N TRP A 26 -14.44 24.59 24.03
CA TRP A 26 -15.02 25.39 25.13
C TRP A 26 -15.59 24.55 26.29
N PHE A 27 -15.68 23.23 26.13
CA PHE A 27 -16.14 22.29 27.16
C PHE A 27 -15.27 22.30 28.43
N TRP A 28 -13.94 22.33 28.29
CA TRP A 28 -13.03 22.31 29.45
C TRP A 28 -13.08 23.59 30.30
N PRO A 29 -13.04 24.81 29.72
CA PRO A 29 -13.16 26.02 30.53
C PRO A 29 -14.56 26.19 31.15
N THR A 30 -15.63 25.72 30.49
CA THR A 30 -16.98 25.75 31.08
C THR A 30 -17.13 24.78 32.25
N LEU A 31 -16.62 23.56 32.13
CA LEU A 31 -16.62 22.59 33.23
C LEU A 31 -15.80 23.10 34.43
N ALA A 32 -14.62 23.68 34.18
CA ALA A 32 -13.79 24.27 35.23
C ALA A 32 -14.47 25.47 35.91
N LEU A 33 -15.14 26.32 35.12
CA LEU A 33 -15.88 27.46 35.64
C LEU A 33 -17.03 27.00 36.56
N VAL A 34 -17.85 26.04 36.11
CA VAL A 34 -18.92 25.47 36.93
C VAL A 34 -18.36 24.80 38.18
N ALA A 35 -17.21 24.12 38.06
CA ALA A 35 -16.57 23.45 39.19
C ALA A 35 -16.05 24.43 40.27
N VAL A 36 -15.72 25.67 39.90
CA VAL A 36 -15.28 26.70 40.85
C VAL A 36 -16.45 27.53 41.38
N ILE A 37 -17.44 27.81 40.53
CA ILE A 37 -18.60 28.64 40.90
C ILE A 37 -19.59 27.90 41.81
N SER A 38 -19.77 26.59 41.62
CA SER A 38 -20.73 25.80 42.41
C SER A 38 -20.54 25.91 43.93
N PRO A 39 -19.34 25.73 44.51
CA PRO A 39 -19.15 25.88 45.95
C PRO A 39 -19.36 27.33 46.43
N PHE A 40 -19.02 28.33 45.61
CA PHE A 40 -19.26 29.73 45.94
C PHE A 40 -20.76 30.07 45.99
N LEU A 41 -21.56 29.56 45.04
CA LEU A 41 -23.01 29.73 45.05
C LEU A 41 -23.65 29.06 46.26
N ILE A 42 -23.21 27.85 46.63
CA ILE A 42 -23.71 27.13 47.81
C ILE A 42 -23.40 27.93 49.09
N GLN A 43 -22.18 28.47 49.22
CA GLN A 43 -21.80 29.31 50.36
C GLN A 43 -22.68 30.56 50.48
N VAL A 44 -22.95 31.25 49.37
CA VAL A 44 -23.81 32.45 49.35
C VAL A 44 -25.25 32.09 49.68
N LEU A 45 -25.79 31.00 49.14
CA LEU A 45 -27.13 30.49 49.44
C LEU A 45 -27.30 30.16 50.93
N MET A 46 -26.32 29.50 51.54
CA MET A 46 -26.36 29.13 52.96
C MET A 46 -26.26 30.34 53.90
N THR A 47 -25.50 31.37 53.51
CA THR A 47 -25.28 32.56 54.34
C THR A 47 -26.33 33.66 54.19
N SER A 48 -27.05 33.71 53.07
CA SER A 48 -28.04 34.77 52.79
C SER A 48 -29.49 34.28 52.89
N LEU A 49 -29.88 33.30 52.08
CA LEU A 49 -31.27 32.88 51.91
C LEU A 49 -31.70 31.78 52.89
N LEU A 50 -30.77 30.95 53.35
CA LEU A 50 -31.01 29.84 54.28
C LEU A 50 -30.45 30.11 55.69
N ALA A 51 -30.18 31.37 56.03
CA ALA A 51 -29.52 31.77 57.28
C ALA A 51 -30.27 31.34 58.57
N ASN A 52 -31.57 31.05 58.48
CA ASN A 52 -32.40 30.56 59.59
C ASN A 52 -32.42 29.03 59.73
N VAL A 53 -31.67 28.30 58.90
CA VAL A 53 -31.49 26.85 59.00
C VAL A 53 -30.20 26.58 59.78
N PRO A 54 -30.21 25.65 60.77
CA PRO A 54 -28.98 25.28 61.49
C PRO A 54 -27.88 24.92 60.50
N GLY A 55 -26.74 25.61 60.59
CA GLY A 55 -25.61 25.43 59.67
C GLY A 55 -25.13 23.98 59.64
N GLY A 56 -24.67 23.52 58.47
CA GLY A 56 -24.14 22.16 58.30
C GLY A 56 -22.92 21.91 59.20
N SER A 57 -22.85 20.73 59.82
CA SER A 57 -21.71 20.33 60.65
C SER A 57 -20.42 20.24 59.84
N ASN A 58 -19.27 20.36 60.50
CA ASN A 58 -17.95 20.20 59.86
C ASN A 58 -17.84 18.83 59.14
N ASP A 59 -18.44 17.79 59.71
CA ASP A 59 -18.50 16.45 59.12
C ASP A 59 -19.37 16.41 57.86
N GLY A 60 -20.49 17.14 57.84
CA GLY A 60 -21.35 17.27 56.66
C GLY A 60 -20.66 18.00 55.50
N TRP A 61 -19.87 19.03 55.81
CA TRP A 61 -19.05 19.75 54.82
C TRP A 61 -17.93 18.88 54.25
N LEU A 62 -17.27 18.08 55.09
CA LEU A 62 -16.23 17.16 54.63
C LEU A 62 -16.81 16.07 53.72
N GLY A 63 -18.01 15.55 54.04
CA GLY A 63 -18.75 14.64 53.17
C GLY A 63 -19.15 15.28 51.83
N PHE A 64 -19.57 16.54 51.83
CA PHE A 64 -19.85 17.30 50.61
C PHE A 64 -18.61 17.42 49.71
N TRP A 65 -17.48 17.85 50.26
CA TRP A 65 -16.23 17.97 49.49
C TRP A 65 -15.72 16.63 48.97
N GLY A 66 -15.84 15.56 49.76
CA GLY A 66 -15.51 14.19 49.35
C GLY A 66 -16.35 13.71 48.16
N GLY A 67 -17.68 13.89 48.24
CA GLY A 67 -18.59 13.53 47.15
C GLY A 67 -18.40 14.39 45.91
N TYR A 68 -18.18 15.70 46.09
CA TYR A 68 -17.95 16.65 45.01
C TYR A 68 -16.67 16.36 44.23
N LEU A 69 -15.56 16.16 44.94
CA LEU A 69 -14.28 15.80 44.32
C LEU A 69 -14.36 14.42 43.65
N GLY A 70 -15.02 13.46 44.29
CA GLY A 70 -15.26 12.12 43.74
C GLY A 70 -16.05 12.15 42.43
N ALA A 71 -17.07 13.01 42.33
CA ALA A 71 -17.85 13.19 41.11
C ALA A 71 -17.00 13.77 39.96
N ILE A 72 -16.17 14.79 40.23
CA ILE A 72 -15.27 15.38 39.22
C ILE A 72 -14.28 14.34 38.70
N ILE A 73 -13.63 13.60 39.61
CA ILE A 73 -12.67 12.55 39.24
C ILE A 73 -13.36 11.47 38.39
N SER A 74 -14.57 11.06 38.76
CA SER A 74 -15.35 10.07 38.01
C SER A 74 -15.67 10.54 36.59
N ILE A 75 -16.10 11.78 36.41
CA ILE A 75 -16.40 12.37 35.10
C ILE A 75 -15.15 12.41 34.21
N VAL A 76 -14.01 12.86 34.78
CA VAL A 76 -12.73 12.91 34.04
C VAL A 76 -12.27 11.50 33.65
N GLY A 77 -12.38 10.53 34.56
CA GLY A 77 -12.03 9.13 34.31
C GLY A 77 -12.86 8.52 33.18
N VAL A 78 -14.19 8.68 33.23
CA VAL A 78 -15.11 8.20 32.18
C VAL A 78 -14.81 8.88 30.84
N TYR A 79 -14.56 10.19 30.83
CA TYR A 79 -14.21 10.91 29.60
C TYR A 79 -12.91 10.38 28.97
N GLN A 80 -11.88 10.12 29.78
CA GLN A 80 -10.62 9.54 29.28
C GLN A 80 -10.83 8.13 28.74
N ALA A 81 -11.59 7.28 29.45
CA ALA A 81 -11.89 5.91 29.00
C ALA A 81 -12.63 5.89 27.67
N ILE A 82 -13.68 6.71 27.52
CA ILE A 82 -14.45 6.84 26.27
C ILE A 82 -13.56 7.34 25.12
N LYS A 83 -12.65 8.28 25.41
CA LYS A 83 -11.74 8.81 24.40
C LYS A 83 -10.78 7.72 23.88
N VAL A 84 -10.23 6.91 24.77
CA VAL A 84 -9.36 5.77 24.40
C VAL A 84 -10.16 4.75 23.58
N GLN A 85 -11.33 4.35 24.06
CA GLN A 85 -12.20 3.41 23.34
C GLN A 85 -12.59 3.90 21.94
N HIS A 86 -12.91 5.19 21.80
CA HIS A 86 -13.20 5.76 20.48
C HIS A 86 -11.99 5.79 19.55
N GLN A 87 -10.77 5.89 20.07
CA GLN A 87 -9.55 5.83 19.27
C GLN A 87 -9.29 4.39 18.83
N ASP A 88 -9.37 3.44 19.76
CA ASP A 88 -9.18 2.01 19.46
C ASP A 88 -10.19 1.50 18.44
N ASN A 89 -11.48 1.86 18.60
CA ASN A 89 -12.52 1.51 17.64
C ASN A 89 -12.26 2.10 16.24
N LYS A 90 -11.74 3.32 16.15
CA LYS A 90 -11.40 3.92 14.85
C LYS A 90 -10.24 3.19 14.20
N ASP A 91 -9.21 2.87 14.97
CA ASP A 91 -8.04 2.17 14.48
C ASP A 91 -8.39 0.73 14.05
N GLU A 92 -9.29 0.08 14.76
CA GLU A 92 -9.84 -1.23 14.40
C GLU A 92 -10.69 -1.18 13.13
N ILE A 93 -11.59 -0.21 12.99
CA ILE A 93 -12.37 -0.01 11.75
C ILE A 93 -11.42 0.23 10.58
N VAL A 94 -10.43 1.10 10.73
CA VAL A 94 -9.42 1.36 9.70
C VAL A 94 -8.63 0.08 9.39
N ALA A 95 -8.25 -0.69 10.40
CA ALA A 95 -7.52 -1.95 10.22
C ALA A 95 -8.36 -3.00 9.47
N SER A 96 -9.64 -3.13 9.82
CA SER A 96 -10.59 -4.06 9.16
C SER A 96 -10.89 -3.68 7.71
N ASN A 97 -10.76 -2.40 7.35
CA ASN A 97 -10.96 -1.91 5.98
C ASN A 97 -9.72 -2.07 5.07
N ARG A 98 -8.60 -2.57 5.59
CA ARG A 98 -7.37 -2.74 4.82
C ARG A 98 -7.47 -3.96 3.88
N PRO A 99 -7.13 -3.84 2.58
CA PRO A 99 -7.00 -4.98 1.70
C PRO A 99 -5.89 -5.93 2.15
N PHE A 100 -6.10 -7.22 1.88
CA PHE A 100 -5.13 -8.27 2.14
C PHE A 100 -4.58 -8.79 0.82
N LEU A 101 -3.36 -8.37 0.48
CA LEU A 101 -2.69 -8.77 -0.73
C LEU A 101 -1.79 -9.99 -0.49
N SER A 102 -1.85 -10.94 -1.42
CA SER A 102 -0.95 -12.07 -1.52
C SER A 102 -0.18 -11.99 -2.83
N CYS A 103 1.12 -12.26 -2.79
CA CYS A 103 1.98 -12.32 -3.97
C CYS A 103 2.71 -13.66 -3.97
N ILE A 104 2.40 -14.50 -4.95
CA ILE A 104 3.00 -15.82 -5.13
C ILE A 104 3.49 -15.97 -6.56
N THR A 105 4.35 -16.95 -6.82
CA THR A 105 4.77 -17.27 -8.19
C THR A 105 3.80 -18.25 -8.84
N GLN A 106 3.40 -17.98 -10.08
CA GLN A 106 2.65 -18.91 -10.93
C GLN A 106 3.48 -19.24 -12.17
N TYR A 107 3.59 -20.53 -12.49
CA TYR A 107 4.16 -20.98 -13.75
C TYR A 107 3.10 -20.96 -14.84
N GLY A 108 3.42 -20.33 -15.97
CA GLY A 108 2.58 -20.27 -17.14
C GLY A 108 1.33 -19.38 -17.01
N VAL A 109 0.76 -19.03 -18.16
CA VAL A 109 -0.52 -18.31 -18.26
C VAL A 109 -1.65 -19.30 -18.47
N LYS A 110 -2.77 -19.11 -17.74
CA LYS A 110 -3.98 -19.91 -17.88
C LYS A 110 -5.08 -19.16 -18.62
N VAL A 111 -6.12 -19.89 -19.02
CA VAL A 111 -7.32 -19.33 -19.63
C VAL A 111 -7.96 -18.31 -18.67
N ASN A 112 -8.30 -17.14 -19.20
CA ASN A 112 -8.84 -15.97 -18.50
C ASN A 112 -7.89 -15.32 -17.49
N ASP A 113 -6.58 -15.64 -17.50
CA ASP A 113 -5.62 -14.90 -16.70
C ASP A 113 -5.44 -13.47 -17.24
N TRP A 114 -5.38 -12.54 -16.29
CA TRP A 114 -5.20 -11.12 -16.52
C TRP A 114 -3.74 -10.79 -16.28
N VAL A 115 -3.01 -10.39 -17.32
CA VAL A 115 -1.56 -10.21 -17.25
C VAL A 115 -1.19 -8.74 -17.47
N TYR A 116 -0.60 -8.12 -16.45
CA TYR A 116 0.03 -6.80 -16.55
C TYR A 116 1.51 -6.96 -16.86
N HIS A 117 2.01 -6.19 -17.83
CA HIS A 117 3.41 -6.32 -18.26
C HIS A 117 3.99 -5.00 -18.79
N SER A 118 5.31 -4.85 -18.60
CA SER A 118 6.07 -3.69 -19.06
C SER A 118 6.64 -3.82 -20.47
N SER A 119 6.51 -5.00 -21.08
CA SER A 119 6.90 -5.25 -22.46
C SER A 119 5.77 -4.95 -23.45
N THR A 120 6.09 -4.74 -24.72
CA THR A 120 5.10 -4.52 -25.78
C THR A 120 4.18 -5.72 -26.01
N SER A 121 4.68 -6.94 -25.82
CA SER A 121 3.92 -8.19 -25.90
C SER A 121 4.44 -9.22 -24.89
N ILE A 122 3.67 -10.29 -24.71
CA ILE A 122 4.09 -11.51 -24.01
C ILE A 122 4.60 -12.50 -25.08
N ASP A 123 5.91 -12.72 -25.08
CA ASP A 123 6.56 -13.71 -25.94
C ASP A 123 6.31 -15.16 -25.45
N PHE A 124 6.69 -16.15 -26.25
CA PHE A 124 6.51 -17.57 -25.94
C PHE A 124 7.27 -18.00 -24.67
N ASP A 125 8.50 -17.52 -24.50
CA ASP A 125 9.32 -17.87 -23.34
C ASP A 125 8.69 -17.34 -22.04
N ARG A 126 8.10 -16.14 -22.07
CA ARG A 126 7.33 -15.61 -20.95
C ARG A 126 6.02 -16.31 -20.76
N PHE A 127 5.31 -16.70 -21.82
CA PHE A 127 4.01 -17.37 -21.70
C PHE A 127 4.11 -18.65 -20.85
N TYR A 128 5.21 -19.41 -20.99
CA TYR A 128 5.55 -20.57 -20.16
C TYR A 128 6.54 -20.24 -19.04
N GLY A 129 6.71 -18.97 -18.71
CA GLY A 129 7.63 -18.50 -17.70
C GLY A 129 7.02 -18.42 -16.30
N ASN A 130 7.78 -17.83 -15.37
CA ASN A 130 7.31 -17.53 -14.03
C ASN A 130 6.71 -16.12 -13.97
N PHE A 131 5.46 -16.04 -13.52
CA PHE A 131 4.75 -14.79 -13.26
C PHE A 131 4.57 -14.57 -11.75
N PHE A 132 4.44 -13.31 -11.34
CA PHE A 132 3.95 -12.99 -10.01
C PHE A 132 2.44 -12.89 -10.03
N ARG A 133 1.75 -13.82 -9.37
CA ARG A 133 0.32 -13.78 -9.13
C ARG A 133 0.05 -12.92 -7.91
N LEU A 134 -0.44 -11.72 -8.17
CA LEU A 134 -0.91 -10.78 -7.17
C LEU A 134 -2.42 -10.97 -6.98
N GLU A 135 -2.83 -11.31 -5.78
CA GLU A 135 -4.22 -11.60 -5.45
C GLU A 135 -4.66 -10.77 -4.26
N ASN A 136 -5.84 -10.15 -4.35
CA ASN A 136 -6.48 -9.53 -3.20
C ASN A 136 -7.47 -10.52 -2.60
N LEU A 137 -7.15 -11.05 -1.43
CA LEU A 137 -8.00 -12.02 -0.73
C LEU A 137 -9.13 -11.34 0.06
N SER A 138 -9.17 -10.01 0.12
CA SER A 138 -10.24 -9.29 0.78
C SER A 138 -11.26 -8.71 -0.22
N THR A 139 -12.46 -8.43 0.29
CA THR A 139 -13.52 -7.70 -0.43
C THR A 139 -13.19 -6.23 -0.64
N ARG A 140 -12.20 -5.68 0.07
CA ARG A 140 -11.85 -4.27 0.04
C ARG A 140 -10.89 -3.99 -1.11
N PRO A 141 -11.16 -3.02 -1.99
CA PRO A 141 -10.28 -2.69 -3.11
C PRO A 141 -8.89 -2.22 -2.66
N ALA A 142 -7.86 -2.75 -3.30
CA ALA A 142 -6.56 -2.07 -3.42
C ALA A 142 -6.55 -1.31 -4.75
N VAL A 143 -6.20 -0.03 -4.74
CA VAL A 143 -6.24 0.87 -5.90
C VAL A 143 -4.90 1.53 -6.14
N ASN A 144 -4.63 1.85 -7.41
CA ASN A 144 -3.36 2.36 -7.92
C ASN A 144 -2.15 1.61 -7.33
N ILE A 145 -2.13 0.30 -7.53
CA ILE A 145 -1.07 -0.55 -7.01
C ILE A 145 0.16 -0.33 -7.89
N ILE A 146 1.31 -0.04 -7.29
CA ILE A 146 2.61 0.06 -7.94
C ILE A 146 3.43 -1.15 -7.50
N PHE A 147 3.74 -2.00 -8.46
CA PHE A 147 4.58 -3.17 -8.32
C PHE A 147 5.98 -2.84 -8.82
N ALA A 148 6.98 -2.87 -7.94
CA ALA A 148 8.36 -2.54 -8.24
C ALA A 148 9.28 -3.73 -7.96
N VAL A 149 10.20 -3.98 -8.89
CA VAL A 149 11.21 -5.05 -8.79
C VAL A 149 12.58 -4.44 -8.55
N PHE A 150 13.31 -4.99 -7.59
CA PHE A 150 14.64 -4.52 -7.20
C PHE A 150 15.72 -5.59 -7.50
N GLU A 151 16.85 -5.13 -7.99
CA GLU A 151 18.04 -5.95 -8.28
C GLU A 151 18.91 -6.14 -7.03
N GLU A 152 19.38 -7.38 -6.81
CA GLU A 152 20.27 -7.76 -5.71
C GLU A 152 21.63 -7.05 -5.84
N GLY A 153 22.18 -6.61 -4.71
CA GLY A 153 23.48 -5.95 -4.63
C GLY A 153 23.49 -4.46 -4.98
N THR A 154 22.66 -4.03 -5.94
CA THR A 154 22.59 -2.60 -6.35
C THR A 154 21.42 -1.85 -5.70
N GLY A 155 20.35 -2.55 -5.31
CA GLY A 155 19.12 -1.94 -4.83
C GLY A 155 18.42 -1.08 -5.89
N ARG A 156 18.81 -1.22 -7.16
CA ARG A 156 18.26 -0.46 -8.28
C ARG A 156 16.88 -0.99 -8.64
N ILE A 157 15.97 -0.08 -8.99
CA ILE A 157 14.66 -0.43 -9.54
C ILE A 157 14.85 -0.86 -10.99
N VAL A 158 14.43 -2.09 -11.29
CA VAL A 158 14.56 -2.71 -12.61
C VAL A 158 13.34 -2.39 -13.46
N ASP A 159 12.17 -2.52 -12.85
CA ASP A 159 10.90 -2.37 -13.52
C ASP A 159 9.81 -1.94 -12.55
N VAL A 160 8.82 -1.21 -13.08
CA VAL A 160 7.67 -0.71 -12.35
C VAL A 160 6.41 -0.90 -13.18
N ILE A 161 5.45 -1.62 -12.60
CA ILE A 161 4.15 -1.90 -13.20
C ILE A 161 3.04 -1.36 -12.30
N ILE A 162 2.11 -0.63 -12.88
CA ILE A 162 0.99 0.02 -12.23
C ILE A 162 -0.28 -0.77 -12.57
N ILE A 163 -0.91 -1.30 -11.54
CA ILE A 163 -2.16 -2.05 -11.63
C ILE A 163 -3.26 -1.11 -11.09
N PRO A 164 -4.28 -0.76 -11.89
CA PRO A 164 -5.27 0.25 -11.52
C PRO A 164 -6.07 -0.12 -10.26
N SER A 165 -6.55 -1.36 -10.17
CA SER A 165 -7.28 -1.84 -8.99
C SER A 165 -7.31 -3.36 -8.91
N LEU A 166 -7.43 -3.88 -7.69
CA LEU A 166 -7.61 -5.29 -7.41
C LEU A 166 -8.71 -5.49 -6.37
N VAL A 167 -9.78 -6.19 -6.76
CA VAL A 167 -10.95 -6.51 -5.91
C VAL A 167 -11.26 -7.99 -6.09
N GLN A 168 -11.03 -8.83 -5.07
CA GLN A 168 -11.30 -10.27 -5.08
C GLN A 168 -10.91 -10.97 -6.39
N LYS A 169 -9.76 -10.60 -6.93
CA LYS A 169 -9.24 -11.12 -8.18
C LYS A 169 -7.75 -11.34 -8.04
N ALA A 170 -7.26 -12.29 -8.82
CA ALA A 170 -5.85 -12.47 -9.06
C ALA A 170 -5.49 -11.88 -10.42
N VAL A 171 -4.33 -11.26 -10.48
CA VAL A 171 -3.71 -10.79 -11.71
C VAL A 171 -2.28 -11.30 -11.74
N LEU A 172 -1.79 -11.60 -12.93
CA LEU A 172 -0.39 -11.93 -13.15
C LEU A 172 0.38 -10.66 -13.50
N VAL A 173 1.59 -10.58 -13.00
CA VAL A 173 2.51 -9.49 -13.25
C VAL A 173 3.78 -10.06 -13.87
N SER A 174 4.07 -9.62 -15.09
CA SER A 174 5.28 -9.97 -15.84
C SER A 174 6.19 -8.75 -15.90
N TYR A 175 7.31 -8.82 -15.22
CA TYR A 175 8.32 -7.77 -15.25
C TYR A 175 9.34 -8.04 -16.35
N ARG A 176 10.01 -6.97 -16.80
CA ARG A 176 11.08 -7.04 -17.78
C ARG A 176 12.32 -7.65 -17.12
N TYR A 177 12.72 -8.84 -17.58
CA TYR A 177 14.02 -9.40 -17.24
C TYR A 177 15.12 -8.57 -17.92
N PRO A 178 16.07 -8.00 -17.18
CA PRO A 178 17.26 -7.43 -17.80
C PRO A 178 18.03 -8.55 -18.48
N LYS A 179 18.52 -8.32 -19.71
CA LYS A 179 19.26 -9.32 -20.51
C LYS A 179 20.65 -9.69 -19.95
N ARG A 180 20.93 -9.39 -18.67
CA ARG A 180 22.23 -9.64 -18.03
C ARG A 180 22.20 -11.02 -17.38
N GLU A 181 23.18 -11.86 -17.67
CA GLU A 181 23.28 -13.25 -17.18
C GLU A 181 23.31 -13.36 -15.64
N GLU A 182 23.67 -12.28 -14.94
CA GLU A 182 23.82 -12.27 -13.47
C GLU A 182 22.62 -11.68 -12.70
N PHE A 183 21.51 -11.38 -13.37
CA PHE A 183 20.39 -10.74 -12.68
C PHE A 183 19.79 -11.63 -11.58
N LYS A 184 19.91 -11.18 -10.34
CA LYS A 184 19.23 -11.75 -9.18
C LYS A 184 18.28 -10.73 -8.57
N LYS A 185 17.09 -11.20 -8.16
CA LYS A 185 16.05 -10.37 -7.53
C LYS A 185 16.37 -10.21 -6.05
N GLU A 186 16.48 -8.98 -5.57
CA GLU A 186 16.61 -8.71 -4.12
C GLU A 186 15.25 -8.83 -3.45
N LYS A 187 14.27 -8.11 -4.00
CA LYS A 187 12.96 -7.93 -3.40
C LYS A 187 11.96 -7.42 -4.42
N ILE A 188 10.70 -7.63 -4.09
CA ILE A 188 9.55 -7.02 -4.71
C ILE A 188 8.89 -6.14 -3.68
N GLU A 189 8.48 -4.98 -4.15
CA GLU A 189 7.75 -4.02 -3.35
C GLU A 189 6.46 -3.62 -4.04
N ILE A 190 5.36 -3.77 -3.32
CA ILE A 190 4.01 -3.48 -3.79
C ILE A 190 3.45 -2.40 -2.88
N VAL A 191 3.39 -1.17 -3.40
CA VAL A 191 2.79 -0.04 -2.70
C VAL A 191 1.46 0.29 -3.33
N TYR A 192 0.46 0.57 -2.53
CA TYR A 192 -0.90 0.77 -3.02
C TYR A 192 -1.67 1.70 -2.10
N LYS A 193 -2.76 2.25 -2.61
CA LYS A 193 -3.72 3.00 -1.82
C LYS A 193 -5.04 2.25 -1.68
N THR A 194 -5.81 2.64 -0.69
CA THR A 194 -7.20 2.23 -0.50
C THR A 194 -8.13 3.32 -1.03
N VAL A 195 -9.43 3.05 -1.06
CA VAL A 195 -10.44 4.06 -1.43
C VAL A 195 -10.44 5.23 -0.43
N ASP A 196 -10.12 4.97 0.84
CA ASP A 196 -10.06 5.98 1.90
C ASP A 196 -8.71 6.72 1.96
N GLU A 197 -7.89 6.65 0.90
CA GLU A 197 -6.55 7.27 0.81
C GLU A 197 -5.58 6.82 1.93
N ASN A 198 -5.80 5.63 2.51
CA ASN A 198 -4.78 4.95 3.31
C ASN A 198 -3.79 4.21 2.40
N PHE A 199 -2.51 4.23 2.77
CA PHE A 199 -1.43 3.63 1.98
C PHE A 199 -0.92 2.36 2.64
N GLY A 200 -0.78 1.31 1.83
CA GLY A 200 -0.19 0.03 2.19
C GLY A 200 1.10 -0.22 1.41
N ARG A 201 2.05 -0.89 2.06
CA ARG A 201 3.31 -1.34 1.47
C ARG A 201 3.52 -2.79 1.84
N PHE A 202 3.51 -3.65 0.84
CA PHE A 202 3.83 -5.07 0.93
C PHE A 202 5.24 -5.29 0.38
N THR A 203 6.10 -5.96 1.16
CA THR A 203 7.47 -6.26 0.73
C THR A 203 7.72 -7.76 0.81
N GLN A 204 8.25 -8.32 -0.27
CA GLN A 204 8.71 -9.70 -0.36
C GLN A 204 10.19 -9.70 -0.73
N THR A 205 11.05 -10.16 0.17
CA THR A 205 12.50 -10.27 -0.05
C THR A 205 12.87 -11.69 -0.45
N PHE A 206 13.71 -11.83 -1.46
CA PHE A 206 14.24 -13.11 -1.91
C PHE A 206 15.61 -13.29 -1.26
N SER A 207 15.74 -14.28 -0.39
CA SER A 207 16.97 -14.63 0.32
C SER A 207 17.52 -15.92 -0.27
N ASN A 208 18.82 -15.98 -0.54
CA ASN A 208 19.50 -17.21 -0.97
C ASN A 208 19.54 -18.28 0.15
N ASN A 209 19.27 -17.91 1.40
CA ASN A 209 19.23 -18.82 2.55
C ASN A 209 17.78 -19.01 3.03
N GLU A 210 17.23 -20.19 2.72
CA GLU A 210 16.13 -21.04 3.23
C GLU A 210 15.05 -20.54 4.23
N THR A 211 15.09 -19.31 4.73
CA THR A 211 13.97 -18.72 5.49
C THR A 211 13.20 -17.77 4.60
N LEU A 212 12.12 -18.28 4.01
CA LEU A 212 11.14 -17.48 3.30
C LEU A 212 10.54 -16.47 4.29
N LYS A 213 11.05 -15.23 4.28
CA LYS A 213 10.51 -14.17 5.15
C LYS A 213 9.06 -13.95 4.76
N ILE A 214 8.15 -14.22 5.71
CA ILE A 214 6.72 -13.99 5.52
C ILE A 214 6.54 -12.54 5.05
N PRO A 215 5.84 -12.30 3.94
CA PRO A 215 5.66 -10.96 3.42
C PRO A 215 5.06 -10.05 4.48
N LYS A 216 5.64 -8.87 4.66
CA LYS A 216 5.18 -7.91 5.67
C LYS A 216 4.45 -6.78 4.98
N THR A 217 3.20 -6.55 5.39
CA THR A 217 2.46 -5.36 5.00
C THR A 217 2.58 -4.29 6.08
N THR A 218 3.00 -3.09 5.70
CA THR A 218 3.09 -1.91 6.56
C THR A 218 2.15 -0.83 6.06
N TRP A 219 1.66 0.02 6.98
CA TRP A 219 0.62 1.00 6.70
C TRP A 219 1.00 2.41 7.16
N GLY A 220 0.35 3.42 6.58
CA GLY A 220 0.44 4.81 7.03
C GLY A 220 1.50 5.63 6.29
N GLU A 221 2.07 6.63 6.98
CA GLU A 221 2.92 7.66 6.36
C GLU A 221 4.19 7.11 5.70
N ASN A 222 4.79 6.04 6.25
CA ASN A 222 5.96 5.42 5.62
C ASN A 222 5.60 4.75 4.29
N ALA A 223 4.45 4.07 4.22
CA ALA A 223 3.95 3.49 2.97
C ALA A 223 3.59 4.58 1.95
N LYS A 224 3.01 5.69 2.41
CA LYS A 224 2.70 6.86 1.57
C LYS A 224 3.94 7.52 0.98
N LYS A 225 4.99 7.70 1.78
CA LYS A 225 6.28 8.24 1.30
C LYS A 225 6.85 7.37 0.20
N GLU A 226 6.87 6.07 0.41
CA GLU A 226 7.42 5.12 -0.55
C GLU A 226 6.55 5.02 -1.83
N TYR A 227 5.22 5.06 -1.69
CA TYR A 227 4.29 5.20 -2.81
C TYR A 227 4.61 6.42 -3.68
N ASN A 228 4.74 7.60 -3.07
CA ASN A 228 5.05 8.82 -3.80
C ASN A 228 6.44 8.77 -4.45
N LYS A 229 7.42 8.16 -3.76
CA LYS A 229 8.77 7.95 -4.30
C LYS A 229 8.73 7.06 -5.54
N LEU A 230 8.11 5.88 -5.46
CA LEU A 230 8.03 4.95 -6.60
C LEU A 230 7.24 5.55 -7.77
N LYS A 231 6.15 6.28 -7.49
CA LYS A 231 5.41 7.04 -8.50
C LYS A 231 6.28 8.10 -9.19
N ALA A 232 7.09 8.83 -8.42
CA ALA A 232 8.01 9.82 -8.96
C ALA A 232 9.12 9.17 -9.81
N VAL A 233 9.66 8.04 -9.37
CA VAL A 233 10.66 7.27 -10.13
C VAL A 233 10.06 6.79 -11.46
N PHE A 234 8.86 6.22 -11.44
CA PHE A 234 8.15 5.80 -12.65
C PHE A 234 7.98 6.95 -13.64
N ASN A 235 7.42 8.07 -13.18
CA ASN A 235 7.19 9.23 -14.04
C ASN A 235 8.49 9.80 -14.60
N LYS A 236 9.54 9.90 -13.77
CA LYS A 236 10.85 10.41 -14.20
C LYS A 236 11.48 9.47 -15.23
N HIS A 237 11.50 8.17 -14.96
CA HIS A 237 12.07 7.17 -15.86
C HIS A 237 11.40 7.21 -17.24
N ASN A 238 10.07 7.23 -17.29
CA ASN A 238 9.34 7.25 -18.55
C ASN A 238 9.46 8.60 -19.29
N LEU A 239 9.65 9.70 -18.57
CA LEU A 239 9.97 11.00 -19.17
C LEU A 239 11.37 10.99 -19.80
N ASP A 240 12.37 10.49 -19.07
CA ASP A 240 13.77 10.42 -19.52
C ASP A 240 13.91 9.50 -20.76
N HIS A 241 13.04 8.49 -20.89
CA HIS A 241 13.07 7.52 -21.98
C HIS A 241 11.93 7.66 -22.98
N GLN A 242 11.24 8.80 -23.03
CA GLN A 242 10.01 8.98 -23.83
C GLN A 242 10.19 8.66 -25.34
N ASN A 243 11.42 8.74 -25.85
CA ASN A 243 11.77 8.44 -27.25
C ASN A 243 12.39 7.04 -27.46
N HIS A 244 12.54 6.24 -26.40
CA HIS A 244 13.12 4.90 -26.44
C HIS A 244 12.03 3.83 -26.25
N PRO A 245 11.43 3.31 -27.34
CA PRO A 245 10.26 2.43 -27.26
C PRO A 245 10.51 1.15 -26.46
N PHE A 246 11.76 0.71 -26.36
CA PHE A 246 12.14 -0.50 -25.63
C PHE A 246 12.60 -0.24 -24.20
N GLU A 247 12.90 1.01 -23.82
CA GLU A 247 13.35 1.34 -22.46
C GLU A 247 12.20 1.81 -21.58
N ILE A 248 11.16 2.45 -22.13
CA ILE A 248 9.97 2.87 -21.37
C ILE A 248 9.36 1.71 -20.59
N TRP A 249 8.95 1.95 -19.34
CA TRP A 249 8.15 1.00 -18.55
C TRP A 249 6.68 1.11 -18.98
N HIS A 250 6.32 0.33 -19.99
CA HIS A 250 4.94 0.29 -20.51
C HIS A 250 3.97 -0.24 -19.46
N GLN A 251 2.70 0.13 -19.61
CA GLN A 251 1.63 -0.29 -18.72
C GLN A 251 0.62 -1.12 -19.50
N ASN A 252 1.12 -2.19 -20.12
CA ASN A 252 0.33 -3.04 -20.99
C ASN A 252 -0.45 -4.07 -20.19
N PHE A 253 -1.57 -4.47 -20.76
CA PHE A 253 -2.52 -5.38 -20.15
C PHE A 253 -3.06 -6.33 -21.21
N SER A 254 -2.98 -7.63 -20.91
CA SER A 254 -3.44 -8.71 -21.79
C SER A 254 -4.39 -9.62 -21.03
N ILE A 255 -5.46 -10.06 -21.70
CA ILE A 255 -6.37 -11.10 -21.21
C ILE A 255 -6.27 -12.28 -22.17
N PHE A 256 -5.99 -13.47 -21.66
CA PHE A 256 -5.80 -14.64 -22.50
C PHE A 256 -7.09 -15.44 -22.62
N SER A 257 -7.66 -15.48 -23.82
CA SER A 257 -8.84 -16.27 -24.14
C SER A 257 -8.49 -17.77 -24.26
N PRO A 258 -9.49 -18.68 -24.26
CA PRO A 258 -9.24 -20.09 -24.55
C PRO A 258 -8.60 -20.33 -25.93
N GLY A 259 -8.86 -19.46 -26.91
CA GLY A 259 -8.27 -19.53 -28.24
C GLY A 259 -6.79 -19.17 -28.23
N ASP A 260 -6.42 -18.14 -27.46
CA ASP A 260 -5.03 -17.70 -27.32
C ASP A 260 -4.19 -18.79 -26.67
N VAL A 261 -4.65 -19.36 -25.54
CA VAL A 261 -3.92 -20.44 -24.86
C VAL A 261 -3.72 -21.64 -25.79
N LYS A 262 -4.77 -22.06 -26.52
CA LYS A 262 -4.66 -23.13 -27.52
C LYS A 262 -3.68 -22.82 -28.65
N TYR A 263 -3.59 -21.56 -29.06
CA TYR A 263 -2.60 -21.14 -30.06
C TYR A 263 -1.19 -21.28 -29.52
N TYR A 264 -0.93 -20.80 -28.30
CA TYR A 264 0.37 -20.94 -27.65
C TYR A 264 0.75 -22.41 -27.43
N ASP A 265 -0.20 -23.26 -27.05
CA ASP A 265 0.00 -24.71 -26.88
C ASP A 265 0.38 -25.38 -28.21
N ARG A 266 -0.34 -25.04 -29.30
CA ARG A 266 -0.07 -25.60 -30.63
C ARG A 266 1.32 -25.22 -31.13
N VAL A 267 1.66 -23.93 -31.07
CA VAL A 267 2.97 -23.45 -31.55
C VAL A 267 4.09 -24.05 -30.71
N HIS A 268 3.91 -24.18 -29.39
CA HIS A 268 4.90 -24.84 -28.53
C HIS A 268 5.10 -26.30 -28.92
N HIS A 269 4.02 -27.04 -29.17
CA HIS A 269 4.08 -28.42 -29.65
C HIS A 269 4.82 -28.54 -30.99
N ASP A 270 4.51 -27.66 -31.95
CA ASP A 270 5.15 -27.64 -33.27
C ASP A 270 6.65 -27.31 -33.17
N MET A 271 7.03 -26.36 -32.30
CA MET A 271 8.43 -26.02 -32.03
C MET A 271 9.20 -27.20 -31.43
N ILE A 272 8.61 -27.88 -30.44
CA ILE A 272 9.21 -29.07 -29.83
C ILE A 272 9.39 -30.16 -30.88
N LYS A 273 8.35 -30.44 -31.69
CA LYS A 273 8.40 -31.45 -32.75
C LYS A 273 9.50 -31.14 -33.76
N LYS A 274 9.62 -29.89 -34.19
CA LYS A 274 10.68 -29.45 -35.10
C LYS A 274 12.07 -29.65 -34.48
N LYS A 275 12.26 -29.22 -33.23
CA LYS A 275 13.54 -29.39 -32.53
C LYS A 275 13.94 -30.87 -32.39
N TYR A 276 12.98 -31.75 -32.11
CA TYR A 276 13.25 -33.19 -32.09
C TYR A 276 13.60 -33.72 -33.49
N HIS A 277 12.88 -33.31 -34.54
CA HIS A 277 13.20 -33.71 -35.90
C HIS A 277 14.62 -33.29 -36.32
N ASP A 278 15.00 -32.04 -36.04
CA ASP A 278 16.33 -31.51 -36.35
C ASP A 278 17.43 -32.29 -35.59
N LEU A 279 17.20 -32.64 -34.31
CA LEU A 279 18.15 -33.45 -33.52
C LEU A 279 18.35 -34.87 -34.05
N PHE A 280 17.30 -35.52 -34.59
CA PHE A 280 17.38 -36.88 -35.11
C PHE A 280 17.83 -36.96 -36.57
N ASP A 281 17.72 -35.87 -37.33
CA ASP A 281 18.30 -35.79 -38.68
C ASP A 281 19.80 -35.49 -38.64
N ASP A 282 20.27 -34.68 -37.67
CA ASP A 282 21.71 -34.43 -37.46
C ASP A 282 22.44 -35.71 -37.02
N ASP A 283 21.83 -36.56 -36.18
CA ASP A 283 22.40 -37.85 -35.76
C ASP A 283 22.50 -38.88 -36.91
N LYS A 284 21.69 -38.75 -37.97
CA LYS A 284 21.79 -39.61 -39.15
C LYS A 284 22.85 -39.15 -40.14
N ASN A 285 23.19 -37.86 -40.14
CA ASN A 285 24.23 -37.31 -41.02
C ASN A 285 25.63 -37.34 -40.39
N SER A 286 25.76 -37.43 -39.06
CA SER A 286 27.05 -37.56 -38.37
C SER A 286 27.64 -38.98 -38.41
N GLY A 287 26.82 -40.01 -38.73
CA GLY A 287 27.25 -41.41 -38.79
C GLY A 287 27.89 -41.87 -40.11
N ASN A 288 28.06 -40.98 -41.10
CA ASN A 288 28.54 -41.34 -42.45
C ASN A 288 29.94 -40.81 -42.80
N GLU A 289 30.67 -40.17 -41.88
CA GLU A 289 32.01 -39.61 -42.18
C GLU A 289 33.20 -40.46 -41.67
N ASP A 290 32.98 -41.56 -40.94
CA ASP A 290 34.05 -42.37 -40.34
C ASP A 290 34.17 -43.82 -40.90
N GLU A 291 33.86 -44.06 -42.18
CA GLU A 291 34.31 -45.30 -42.84
C GLU A 291 35.70 -45.09 -43.48
N PRO A 292 36.78 -45.72 -42.98
CA PRO A 292 38.07 -45.68 -43.65
C PRO A 292 37.97 -46.44 -44.99
N LYS A 293 38.16 -45.70 -46.08
CA LYS A 293 38.31 -46.26 -47.43
C LYS A 293 39.43 -47.29 -47.41
N LYS A 294 39.07 -48.56 -47.60
CA LYS A 294 40.00 -49.67 -47.84
C LYS A 294 40.62 -49.59 -49.23
#